data_AF-A0A7V1HXP0-F1
#
_entry.id   AF-A0A7V1HXP0-F1
#
_cell.length_a   1.000
_cell.length_b   1.000
_cell.length_c   1.000
_cell.angle_alpha   90.00
_cell.angle_beta   90.00
_cell.angle_gamma   90.00
#
_symmetry.space_group_name_H-M   'P 1'
#
loop_
_entity.id
_entity.type
_entity.pdbx_description
1 polymer ?
#
loop_
_entity_poly.entity_id
_entity_poly.type
_entity_poly.pdbx_seq_one_letter_code
_entity_poly.pdbx_strand_id
1 'polypeptide(L)'
;MNNKILRNQLILALLFFGVLLNINAQSVEEGKQLFKDKICASCHNKNMKDKLVGPGLAGVEDRWENRKDLFEWIKNPQKLLDAKHPYATKLFEENNKIPMTPAPGITDKDIESILLYIKSQSGEAVASTGSGDNTLALKGKELFKSKGCAACHDSKLKGKLVGPNLLKVAERWENKKDLYSWIRNPQKLLDAKHPYATKLFEENNKIPMTPNLDITDEEIEAILAFTSNPPSEAQVVKKEANEYMELAEESKAVSTNEPGFFSSFTFYIVLFVLLLLVALYLAYVVAKTKVQAYKDEFGETKKLNVLEVLFFNRTVMKFALFAFLVFGTYFTTVRGINLGRQQGYQPDQPVAYSHKVHAGDNAIDCEFCHDAARRSRHAMIPPTSTCMKCHKAIKTGSQYGTQEITKIYASIGFDPATGKYIEDYNNMSQDDVKKVFTEWIKNENKGDDKIAEEQWKNIVSSLTDANKTKVQGPIKWTRIHNLPDHVYFNHSQHVTVAKLACQDCHGPIEEMEKVKQYAPLSMGWCVNCHRKTDVKFKENKYYDQYFAKYHAEMNEGKRSGVTVKDIGGIDCQKCHY
;
A
#
# COMPACT_ATOMS: atom_id res chain seq x y z
N MET A 1 41.61 -30.93 32.04
CA MET A 1 41.32 -30.41 30.69
C MET A 1 39.82 -30.22 30.36
N ASN A 2 38.86 -30.59 31.21
CA ASN A 2 37.42 -30.58 30.83
C ASN A 2 36.62 -29.28 31.11
N ASN A 3 37.05 -28.37 31.99
CA ASN A 3 36.19 -27.21 32.37
C ASN A 3 36.24 -26.00 31.43
N LYS A 4 37.28 -25.85 30.59
CA LYS A 4 37.37 -24.72 29.64
C LYS A 4 36.62 -24.95 28.34
N ILE A 5 36.51 -26.21 27.90
CA ILE A 5 35.75 -26.59 26.70
C ILE A 5 34.25 -26.51 27.01
N LEU A 6 33.80 -26.98 28.18
CA LEU A 6 32.41 -26.82 28.62
C LEU A 6 32.00 -25.35 28.75
N ARG A 7 32.86 -24.48 29.30
CA ARG A 7 32.56 -23.04 29.46
C ARG A 7 32.47 -22.33 28.12
N ASN A 8 33.32 -22.68 27.15
CA ASN A 8 33.29 -22.08 25.82
C ASN A 8 32.14 -22.63 24.96
N GLN A 9 31.71 -23.87 25.16
CA GLN A 9 30.51 -24.41 24.51
C GLN A 9 29.21 -23.88 25.15
N LEU A 10 29.17 -23.62 26.47
CA LEU A 10 28.04 -22.97 27.12
C LEU A 10 27.87 -21.51 26.68
N ILE A 11 28.96 -20.77 26.48
CA ILE A 11 28.91 -19.37 25.99
C ILE A 11 28.51 -19.33 24.51
N LEU A 12 28.94 -20.30 23.69
CA LEU A 12 28.48 -20.44 22.30
C LEU A 12 26.99 -20.84 22.23
N ALA A 13 26.53 -21.71 23.13
CA ALA A 13 25.13 -22.13 23.23
C ALA A 13 24.23 -20.99 23.76
N LEU A 14 24.70 -20.19 24.73
CA LEU A 14 23.97 -19.04 25.26
C LEU A 14 23.87 -17.87 24.26
N LEU A 15 24.87 -17.69 23.39
CA LEU A 15 24.81 -16.74 22.27
C LEU A 15 23.90 -17.23 21.13
N PHE A 16 23.67 -18.54 21.00
CA PHE A 16 22.70 -19.11 20.06
C PHE A 16 21.26 -19.16 20.62
N PHE A 17 21.09 -19.15 21.94
CA PHE A 17 19.79 -19.28 22.62
C PHE A 17 19.14 -17.91 22.96
N GLY A 18 19.82 -16.80 22.72
CA GLY A 18 19.34 -15.44 23.02
C GLY A 18 18.34 -14.82 22.03
N VAL A 19 17.68 -15.61 21.17
CA VAL A 19 16.67 -15.12 20.19
C VAL A 19 15.35 -15.92 20.26
N LEU A 20 15.04 -16.57 21.39
CA LEU A 20 13.74 -17.21 21.57
C LEU A 20 13.12 -16.85 22.93
N LEU A 21 12.76 -15.58 23.06
CA LEU A 21 11.67 -15.17 23.94
C LEU A 21 10.57 -14.57 23.05
N ASN A 22 9.83 -15.45 22.38
CA ASN A 22 8.51 -15.09 21.89
C ASN A 22 7.61 -14.98 23.13
N ILE A 23 7.38 -13.76 23.58
CA ILE A 23 6.20 -13.45 24.38
C ILE A 23 5.02 -13.70 23.44
N ASN A 24 4.39 -14.88 23.53
CA ASN A 24 3.18 -15.21 22.79
C ASN A 24 2.02 -14.35 23.31
N ALA A 25 1.90 -13.14 22.77
CA ALA A 25 0.69 -12.33 22.87
C ALA A 25 -0.44 -13.03 22.13
N GLN A 26 -1.62 -13.14 22.76
CA GLN A 26 -2.84 -13.65 22.13
C GLN A 26 -3.14 -12.79 20.90
N SER A 27 -3.31 -13.42 19.74
CA SER A 27 -3.54 -12.72 18.49
C SER A 27 -4.73 -13.30 17.72
N VAL A 28 -5.38 -12.44 16.93
CA VAL A 28 -6.47 -12.84 16.01
C VAL A 28 -5.98 -13.91 15.04
N GLU A 29 -4.70 -13.87 14.65
CA GLU A 29 -4.08 -14.79 13.70
C GLU A 29 -3.86 -16.17 14.32
N GLU A 30 -3.45 -16.24 15.59
CA GLU A 30 -3.41 -17.50 16.34
C GLU A 30 -4.81 -18.11 16.46
N GLY A 31 -5.83 -17.28 16.74
CA GLY A 31 -7.23 -17.69 16.77
C GLY A 31 -7.75 -18.24 15.44
N LYS A 32 -7.42 -17.57 14.34
CA LYS A 32 -7.78 -17.98 12.97
C LYS A 32 -7.15 -19.31 12.59
N GLN A 33 -5.89 -19.51 12.96
CA GLN A 33 -5.18 -20.76 12.71
C GLN A 33 -5.77 -21.90 13.53
N LEU A 34 -6.00 -21.68 14.84
CA LEU A 34 -6.67 -22.64 15.72
C LEU A 34 -8.09 -22.98 15.24
N PHE A 35 -8.84 -22.01 14.74
CA PHE A 35 -10.20 -22.22 14.21
C PHE A 35 -10.23 -23.13 12.97
N LYS A 36 -9.16 -23.09 12.15
CA LYS A 36 -8.98 -24.02 11.03
C LYS A 36 -8.47 -25.38 11.51
N ASP A 37 -7.44 -25.39 12.34
CA ASP A 37 -6.74 -26.61 12.78
C ASP A 37 -7.60 -27.49 13.68
N LYS A 38 -8.49 -26.89 14.48
CA LYS A 38 -9.48 -27.60 15.29
C LYS A 38 -10.78 -27.88 14.55
N ILE A 39 -10.79 -27.71 13.22
CA ILE A 39 -11.88 -28.10 12.31
C ILE A 39 -13.18 -27.29 12.56
N CYS A 40 -13.12 -26.18 13.30
CA CYS A 40 -14.29 -25.35 13.60
C CYS A 40 -14.91 -24.76 12.32
N ALA A 41 -14.07 -24.41 11.34
CA ALA A 41 -14.49 -23.88 10.04
C ALA A 41 -15.31 -24.85 9.17
N SER A 42 -15.29 -26.16 9.48
CA SER A 42 -16.08 -27.15 8.72
C SER A 42 -17.55 -27.13 9.11
N CYS A 43 -17.86 -26.64 10.31
CA CYS A 43 -19.21 -26.65 10.86
C CYS A 43 -19.79 -25.25 11.07
N HIS A 44 -18.95 -24.25 11.31
CA HIS A 44 -19.38 -22.87 11.55
C HIS A 44 -19.05 -21.97 10.35
N ASN A 45 -19.97 -21.09 10.00
CA ASN A 45 -19.84 -20.23 8.82
C ASN A 45 -18.67 -19.23 8.97
N LYS A 46 -17.91 -19.02 7.88
CA LYS A 46 -16.75 -18.12 7.84
C LYS A 46 -17.10 -16.67 8.22
N ASN A 47 -18.32 -16.21 7.93
CA ASN A 47 -18.75 -14.86 8.30
C ASN A 47 -19.16 -14.72 9.77
N MET A 48 -19.13 -15.82 10.53
CA MET A 48 -19.54 -15.95 11.93
C MET A 48 -21.00 -15.60 12.21
N LYS A 49 -21.78 -15.08 11.26
CA LYS A 49 -23.16 -14.62 11.49
C LYS A 49 -24.16 -15.68 11.11
N ASP A 50 -23.96 -16.31 9.96
CA ASP A 50 -24.92 -17.24 9.39
C ASP A 50 -24.77 -18.64 9.99
N LYS A 51 -25.89 -19.36 10.07
CA LYS A 51 -25.90 -20.79 10.42
C LYS A 51 -25.32 -21.61 9.25
N LEU A 52 -24.52 -22.63 9.57
CA LEU A 52 -24.03 -23.61 8.59
C LEU A 52 -24.47 -25.02 9.02
N VAL A 53 -23.60 -25.77 9.69
CA VAL A 53 -23.96 -27.01 10.39
C VAL A 53 -24.20 -26.71 11.86
N GLY A 54 -23.32 -25.91 12.45
CA GLY A 54 -23.49 -25.28 13.75
C GLY A 54 -24.09 -23.87 13.66
N PRO A 55 -24.45 -23.27 14.81
CA PRO A 55 -24.97 -21.91 14.88
C PRO A 55 -23.93 -20.87 14.44
N GLY A 56 -24.40 -19.67 14.09
CA GLY A 56 -23.55 -18.49 13.95
C GLY A 56 -22.83 -18.19 15.28
N LEU A 57 -21.58 -17.76 15.19
CA LEU A 57 -20.69 -17.53 16.33
C LEU A 57 -20.55 -16.05 16.73
N ALA A 58 -21.03 -15.11 15.92
CA ALA A 58 -21.14 -13.68 16.26
C ALA A 58 -21.96 -13.55 17.55
N GLY A 59 -21.44 -12.84 18.56
CA GLY A 59 -22.13 -12.62 19.84
C GLY A 59 -22.19 -13.86 20.72
N VAL A 60 -21.35 -14.87 20.47
CA VAL A 60 -21.40 -16.13 21.22
C VAL A 60 -21.17 -15.92 22.71
N GLU A 61 -20.31 -14.99 23.11
CA GLU A 61 -20.05 -14.72 24.53
C GLU A 61 -21.27 -14.16 25.27
N ASP A 62 -22.13 -13.39 24.60
CA ASP A 62 -23.32 -12.79 25.20
C ASP A 62 -24.48 -13.78 25.33
N ARG A 63 -24.42 -14.91 24.60
CA ARG A 63 -25.45 -15.94 24.61
C ARG A 63 -25.34 -16.94 25.75
N TRP A 64 -24.18 -17.02 26.41
CA TRP A 64 -23.94 -17.93 27.53
C TRP A 64 -24.01 -17.16 28.85
N GLU A 65 -24.75 -17.68 29.82
CA GLU A 65 -24.93 -17.03 31.14
C GLU A 65 -23.60 -16.83 31.88
N ASN A 66 -22.66 -17.75 31.69
CA ASN A 66 -21.30 -17.59 32.19
C ASN A 66 -20.26 -18.12 31.20
N ARG A 67 -19.09 -17.47 31.23
CA ARG A 67 -17.97 -17.78 30.34
C ARG A 67 -17.38 -19.17 30.59
N LYS A 68 -17.51 -19.72 31.81
CA LYS A 68 -16.97 -21.04 32.15
C LYS A 68 -17.73 -22.16 31.41
N ASP A 69 -19.04 -22.05 31.30
CA ASP A 69 -19.87 -23.04 30.62
C ASP A 69 -19.66 -22.97 29.10
N LEU A 70 -19.41 -21.77 28.53
CA LEU A 70 -18.98 -21.65 27.14
C LEU A 70 -17.63 -22.36 26.89
N PHE A 71 -16.66 -22.19 27.79
CA PHE A 71 -15.35 -22.83 27.66
C PHE A 71 -15.47 -24.36 27.82
N GLU A 72 -16.29 -24.82 28.76
CA GLU A 72 -16.57 -26.24 28.95
C GLU A 72 -17.33 -26.83 27.75
N TRP A 73 -18.24 -26.07 27.14
CA TRP A 73 -18.93 -26.48 25.91
C TRP A 73 -17.98 -26.69 24.73
N ILE A 74 -16.98 -25.80 24.57
CA ILE A 74 -15.98 -25.91 23.51
C ILE A 74 -15.03 -27.10 23.75
N LYS A 75 -14.69 -27.37 25.01
CA LYS A 75 -13.77 -28.46 25.38
C LYS A 75 -14.44 -29.83 25.40
N ASN A 76 -15.62 -29.92 26.01
CA ASN A 76 -16.33 -31.15 26.29
C ASN A 76 -17.87 -30.91 26.32
N PRO A 77 -18.49 -30.76 25.15
CA PRO A 77 -19.92 -30.47 25.06
C PRO A 77 -20.79 -31.59 25.63
N GLN A 78 -20.35 -32.86 25.53
CA GLN A 78 -21.10 -34.01 26.04
C GLN A 78 -21.37 -33.91 27.55
N LYS A 79 -20.40 -33.41 28.32
CA LYS A 79 -20.53 -33.24 29.77
C LYS A 79 -21.68 -32.30 30.14
N LEU A 80 -21.89 -31.23 29.37
CA LEU A 80 -23.01 -30.30 29.60
C LEU A 80 -24.36 -30.88 29.15
N LEU A 81 -24.36 -31.75 28.13
CA LEU A 81 -25.56 -32.48 27.70
C LEU A 81 -25.98 -33.54 28.73
N ASP A 82 -25.02 -34.29 29.28
CA ASP A 82 -25.28 -35.28 30.33
C ASP A 82 -25.80 -34.62 31.62
N ALA A 83 -25.27 -33.42 31.94
CA ALA A 83 -25.73 -32.59 33.04
C ALA A 83 -27.08 -31.90 32.77
N LYS A 84 -27.68 -32.09 31.59
CA LYS A 84 -28.93 -31.45 31.15
C LYS A 84 -28.89 -29.92 31.28
N HIS A 85 -27.75 -29.30 30.95
CA HIS A 85 -27.60 -27.86 31.03
C HIS A 85 -28.66 -27.18 30.13
N PRO A 86 -29.45 -26.21 30.63
CA PRO A 86 -30.62 -25.68 29.91
C PRO A 86 -30.29 -25.13 28.51
N TYR A 87 -29.26 -24.28 28.41
CA TYR A 87 -28.88 -23.67 27.13
C TYR A 87 -28.21 -24.66 26.16
N ALA A 88 -27.26 -25.47 26.63
CA ALA A 88 -26.61 -26.51 25.82
C ALA A 88 -27.59 -27.55 25.25
N THR A 89 -28.57 -27.99 26.06
CA THR A 89 -29.59 -28.97 25.64
C THR A 89 -30.49 -28.36 24.56
N LYS A 90 -30.94 -27.12 24.75
CA LYS A 90 -31.70 -26.36 23.74
C LYS A 90 -30.91 -26.20 22.44
N LEU A 91 -29.63 -25.84 22.54
CA LEU A 91 -28.77 -25.64 21.37
C LEU A 91 -28.56 -26.95 20.58
N PHE A 92 -28.45 -28.07 21.27
CA PHE A 92 -28.35 -29.39 20.64
C PHE A 92 -29.64 -29.77 19.90
N GLU A 93 -30.81 -29.49 20.48
CA GLU A 93 -32.10 -29.73 19.83
C GLU A 93 -32.32 -28.84 18.59
N GLU A 94 -31.95 -27.56 18.66
CA GLU A 94 -32.11 -26.58 17.56
C GLU A 94 -31.13 -26.78 16.38
N ASN A 95 -30.06 -27.56 16.59
CA ASN A 95 -29.05 -27.86 15.57
C ASN A 95 -29.10 -29.33 15.13
N ASN A 96 -30.34 -29.83 14.93
CA ASN A 96 -30.62 -31.16 14.38
C ASN A 96 -30.06 -32.32 15.21
N LYS A 97 -29.82 -32.13 16.51
CA LYS A 97 -29.22 -33.15 17.40
C LYS A 97 -27.84 -33.62 16.92
N ILE A 98 -27.13 -32.77 16.17
CA ILE A 98 -25.75 -33.01 15.77
C ILE A 98 -24.86 -32.53 16.93
N PRO A 99 -24.09 -33.42 17.58
CA PRO A 99 -23.26 -33.02 18.70
C PRO A 99 -22.08 -32.19 18.20
N MET A 100 -21.76 -31.10 18.90
CA MET A 100 -20.52 -30.38 18.66
C MET A 100 -19.35 -31.31 18.99
N THR A 101 -18.40 -31.45 18.07
CA THR A 101 -17.24 -32.32 18.27
C THR A 101 -16.30 -31.70 19.31
N PRO A 102 -15.86 -32.45 20.35
CA PRO A 102 -14.89 -31.93 21.30
C PRO A 102 -13.57 -31.60 20.57
N ALA A 103 -12.92 -30.51 20.98
CA ALA A 103 -11.59 -30.14 20.49
C ALA A 103 -10.50 -30.67 21.43
N PRO A 104 -9.91 -31.87 21.17
CA PRO A 104 -8.92 -32.45 22.07
C PRO A 104 -7.66 -31.56 22.19
N GLY A 105 -7.22 -31.39 23.43
CA GLY A 105 -6.01 -30.65 23.79
C GLY A 105 -6.12 -29.13 23.66
N ILE A 106 -7.33 -28.55 23.57
CA ILE A 106 -7.52 -27.09 23.53
C ILE A 106 -7.39 -26.49 24.95
N THR A 107 -6.58 -25.45 25.08
CA THR A 107 -6.38 -24.73 26.35
C THR A 107 -7.30 -23.51 26.46
N ASP A 108 -7.45 -22.94 27.67
CA ASP A 108 -8.22 -21.69 27.85
C ASP A 108 -7.65 -20.54 27.01
N LYS A 109 -6.33 -20.51 26.84
CA LYS A 109 -5.65 -19.50 26.04
C LYS A 109 -6.01 -19.62 24.56
N ASP A 110 -6.11 -20.84 24.05
CA ASP A 110 -6.49 -21.12 22.66
C ASP A 110 -7.95 -20.71 22.40
N ILE A 111 -8.83 -20.97 23.37
CA ILE A 111 -10.24 -20.55 23.30
C ILE A 111 -10.35 -19.03 23.27
N GLU A 112 -9.58 -18.31 24.10
CA GLU A 112 -9.55 -16.84 24.06
C GLU A 112 -9.09 -16.30 22.70
N SER A 113 -8.03 -16.88 22.11
CA SER A 113 -7.58 -16.50 20.75
C SER A 113 -8.68 -16.78 19.70
N ILE A 114 -9.40 -17.90 19.80
CA ILE A 114 -10.52 -18.22 18.91
C ILE A 114 -11.69 -17.24 19.08
N LEU A 115 -12.06 -16.88 20.31
CA LEU A 115 -13.12 -15.90 20.56
C LEU A 115 -12.75 -14.52 20.03
N LEU A 116 -11.47 -14.15 20.14
CA LEU A 116 -10.92 -12.93 19.55
C LEU A 116 -11.06 -12.92 18.02
N TYR A 117 -10.79 -14.06 17.37
CA TYR A 117 -10.98 -14.25 15.94
C TYR A 117 -12.46 -14.20 15.52
N ILE A 118 -13.35 -14.82 16.30
CA ILE A 118 -14.80 -14.78 16.04
C ILE A 118 -15.32 -13.34 16.11
N LYS A 119 -14.90 -12.56 17.12
CA LYS A 119 -15.25 -11.15 17.25
C LYS A 119 -14.73 -10.31 16.07
N SER A 120 -13.47 -10.52 15.67
CA SER A 120 -12.89 -9.80 14.53
C SER A 120 -13.63 -10.10 13.22
N GLN A 121 -14.05 -11.35 12.99
CA GLN A 121 -14.78 -11.74 11.77
C GLN A 121 -16.27 -11.36 11.79
N SER A 122 -16.90 -11.33 12.97
CA SER A 122 -18.31 -10.94 13.10
C SER A 122 -18.53 -9.42 13.00
N GLY A 123 -17.45 -8.62 13.00
CA GLY A 123 -17.54 -7.17 13.04
C GLY A 123 -18.03 -6.65 14.39
N GLU A 124 -17.96 -7.48 15.43
CA GLU A 124 -18.19 -7.08 16.81
C GLU A 124 -16.91 -6.46 17.37
N ALA A 125 -17.05 -5.32 18.06
CA ALA A 125 -15.92 -4.61 18.63
C ALA A 125 -15.17 -5.52 19.61
N VAL A 126 -13.92 -5.85 19.28
CA VAL A 126 -13.02 -6.56 20.18
C VAL A 126 -12.67 -5.62 21.32
N ALA A 127 -13.32 -5.80 22.47
CA ALA A 127 -12.98 -5.10 23.69
C ALA A 127 -11.59 -5.56 24.18
N SER A 128 -10.55 -4.81 23.82
CA SER A 128 -9.34 -4.73 24.63
C SER A 128 -9.43 -3.46 25.47
N THR A 129 -9.16 -3.60 26.76
CA THR A 129 -9.23 -2.53 27.75
C THR A 129 -8.40 -1.30 27.36
N GLY A 130 -9.07 -0.16 27.15
CA GLY A 130 -8.48 1.18 27.17
C GLY A 130 -8.22 1.85 25.81
N SER A 131 -8.93 2.97 25.57
CA SER A 131 -8.81 3.95 24.46
C SER A 131 -9.71 3.70 23.24
N GLY A 132 -10.58 4.67 22.96
CA GLY A 132 -11.75 4.59 22.07
C GLY A 132 -11.45 4.34 20.58
N ASP A 133 -12.30 3.51 19.97
CA ASP A 133 -12.18 3.08 18.59
C ASP A 133 -13.19 3.79 17.67
N ASN A 134 -12.67 4.39 16.60
CA ASN A 134 -13.37 5.27 15.64
C ASN A 134 -13.72 4.51 14.35
N THR A 135 -14.00 3.21 14.42
CA THR A 135 -14.10 2.32 13.24
C THR A 135 -15.15 2.76 12.21
N LEU A 136 -16.34 3.17 12.67
CA LEU A 136 -17.39 3.66 11.78
C LEU A 136 -17.03 5.01 11.15
N ALA A 137 -16.36 5.89 11.91
CA ALA A 137 -15.86 7.16 11.42
C ALA A 137 -14.68 7.00 10.44
N LEU A 138 -13.86 5.95 10.59
CA LEU A 138 -12.82 5.58 9.64
C LEU A 138 -13.42 5.10 8.31
N LYS A 139 -14.44 4.23 8.37
CA LYS A 139 -15.21 3.84 7.17
C LYS A 139 -15.91 5.04 6.52
N GLY A 140 -16.48 5.92 7.35
CA GLY A 140 -17.08 7.18 6.91
C GLY A 140 -16.11 8.09 6.19
N LYS A 141 -14.86 8.21 6.66
CA LYS A 141 -13.81 9.01 6.03
C LYS A 141 -13.45 8.46 4.65
N GLU A 142 -13.38 7.14 4.51
CA GLU A 142 -13.10 6.47 3.23
C GLU A 142 -14.26 6.62 2.23
N LEU A 143 -15.50 6.47 2.71
CA LEU A 143 -16.70 6.74 1.92
C LEU A 143 -16.79 8.21 1.51
N PHE A 144 -16.43 9.13 2.39
CA PHE A 144 -16.39 10.57 2.10
C PHE A 144 -15.41 10.90 0.96
N LYS A 145 -14.29 10.17 0.86
CA LYS A 145 -13.34 10.28 -0.25
C LYS A 145 -13.86 9.61 -1.51
N SER A 146 -14.22 8.33 -1.45
CA SER A 146 -14.64 7.51 -2.60
C SER A 146 -15.93 7.99 -3.27
N LYS A 147 -16.87 8.53 -2.50
CA LYS A 147 -18.13 9.11 -3.02
C LYS A 147 -17.95 10.55 -3.53
N GLY A 148 -16.72 11.07 -3.59
CA GLY A 148 -16.38 12.38 -4.14
C GLY A 148 -16.77 13.58 -3.27
N CYS A 149 -17.17 13.37 -2.01
CA CYS A 149 -17.58 14.47 -1.12
C CYS A 149 -16.42 15.43 -0.82
N ALA A 150 -15.20 14.90 -0.71
CA ALA A 150 -13.97 15.67 -0.47
C ALA A 150 -13.61 16.64 -1.61
N ALA A 151 -14.16 16.46 -2.81
CA ALA A 151 -13.92 17.35 -3.94
C ALA A 151 -14.56 18.73 -3.77
N CYS A 152 -15.63 18.82 -2.97
CA CYS A 152 -16.38 20.05 -2.74
C CYS A 152 -16.43 20.48 -1.28
N HIS A 153 -16.27 19.57 -0.33
CA HIS A 153 -16.29 19.85 1.10
C HIS A 153 -14.91 19.65 1.73
N ASP A 154 -14.56 20.49 2.71
CA ASP A 154 -13.26 20.43 3.38
C ASP A 154 -13.03 19.04 4.01
N SER A 155 -11.91 18.40 3.64
CA SER A 155 -11.45 17.13 4.23
C SER A 155 -11.22 17.18 5.74
N LYS A 156 -10.96 18.37 6.30
CA LYS A 156 -10.87 18.63 7.75
C LYS A 156 -12.21 19.02 8.38
N LEU A 157 -13.28 19.06 7.58
CA LEU A 157 -14.69 19.30 7.94
C LEU A 157 -15.01 20.68 8.52
N LYS A 158 -14.00 21.52 8.77
CA LYS A 158 -14.13 22.80 9.48
C LYS A 158 -14.19 24.00 8.52
N GLY A 159 -13.54 23.91 7.37
CA GLY A 159 -13.50 24.94 6.35
C GLY A 159 -14.72 24.95 5.43
N LYS A 160 -14.99 26.12 4.84
CA LYS A 160 -15.88 26.27 3.68
C LYS A 160 -15.02 26.19 2.41
N LEU A 161 -15.36 25.29 1.50
CA LEU A 161 -14.76 25.20 0.16
C LEU A 161 -15.80 25.64 -0.88
N VAL A 162 -16.20 24.73 -1.77
CA VAL A 162 -17.38 24.92 -2.64
C VAL A 162 -18.66 24.70 -1.83
N GLY A 163 -18.66 23.64 -1.01
CA GLY A 163 -19.72 23.34 -0.05
C GLY A 163 -19.43 23.89 1.36
N PRO A 164 -20.48 23.96 2.21
CA PRO A 164 -20.36 24.40 3.59
C PRO A 164 -19.53 23.42 4.45
N ASN A 165 -19.11 23.90 5.62
CA ASN A 165 -18.43 23.05 6.61
C ASN A 165 -19.39 21.96 7.12
N LEU A 166 -18.84 20.76 7.32
CA LEU A 166 -19.62 19.56 7.62
C LEU A 166 -19.43 19.05 9.05
N LEU A 167 -18.58 19.67 9.87
CA LEU A 167 -18.39 19.25 11.25
C LEU A 167 -19.73 19.28 12.00
N LYS A 168 -20.16 18.11 12.50
CA LYS A 168 -21.44 17.90 13.18
C LYS A 168 -22.66 18.33 12.37
N VAL A 169 -22.62 18.13 11.04
CA VAL A 169 -23.72 18.54 10.15
C VAL A 169 -25.07 17.91 10.52
N ALA A 170 -25.08 16.70 11.09
CA ALA A 170 -26.29 16.03 11.55
C ALA A 170 -27.07 16.83 12.61
N GLU A 171 -26.37 17.63 13.43
CA GLU A 171 -27.01 18.47 14.47
C GLU A 171 -27.72 19.70 13.88
N ARG A 172 -27.48 20.04 12.61
CA ARG A 172 -28.02 21.24 11.95
C ARG A 172 -29.31 21.00 11.17
N TRP A 173 -29.66 19.74 10.97
CA TRP A 173 -30.89 19.33 10.29
C TRP A 173 -31.90 18.86 11.33
N GLU A 174 -33.13 19.37 11.26
CA GLU A 174 -34.20 19.01 12.21
C GLU A 174 -34.55 17.52 12.17
N ASN A 175 -34.43 16.91 11.00
CA ASN A 175 -34.77 15.52 10.75
C ASN A 175 -33.70 14.82 9.92
N LYS A 176 -33.29 13.66 10.40
CA LYS A 176 -32.30 12.80 9.76
C LYS A 176 -32.74 12.34 8.36
N LYS A 177 -34.04 12.11 8.13
CA LYS A 177 -34.56 11.70 6.82
C LYS A 177 -34.38 12.79 5.75
N ASP A 178 -34.51 14.06 6.13
CA ASP A 178 -34.34 15.17 5.19
C ASP A 178 -32.87 15.37 4.84
N LEU A 179 -31.96 15.22 5.82
CA LEU A 179 -30.52 15.17 5.56
C LEU A 179 -30.14 14.01 4.61
N TYR A 180 -30.76 12.84 4.78
CA TYR A 180 -30.49 11.69 3.91
C TYR A 180 -30.99 11.94 2.49
N SER A 181 -32.18 12.52 2.37
CA SER A 181 -32.73 12.93 1.09
C SER A 181 -31.86 14.01 0.43
N TRP A 182 -31.29 14.94 1.21
CA TRP A 182 -30.37 15.96 0.71
C TRP A 182 -29.07 15.37 0.18
N ILE A 183 -28.45 14.44 0.92
CA ILE A 183 -27.19 13.80 0.52
C ILE A 183 -27.38 12.96 -0.77
N ARG A 184 -28.54 12.31 -0.92
CA ARG A 184 -28.86 11.52 -2.12
C ARG A 184 -29.25 12.36 -3.31
N ASN A 185 -30.25 13.22 -3.12
CA ASN A 185 -30.86 13.97 -4.19
C ASN A 185 -31.32 15.34 -3.66
N PRO A 186 -30.42 16.33 -3.64
CA PRO A 186 -30.71 17.65 -3.11
C PRO A 186 -31.78 18.38 -3.93
N GLN A 187 -31.88 18.10 -5.25
CA GLN A 187 -32.89 18.71 -6.12
C GLN A 187 -34.31 18.41 -5.64
N LYS A 188 -34.57 17.21 -5.11
CA LYS A 188 -35.88 16.81 -4.59
C LYS A 188 -36.37 17.74 -3.47
N LEU A 189 -35.48 18.20 -2.61
CA LEU A 189 -35.83 19.11 -1.51
C LEU A 189 -35.92 20.57 -1.97
N LEU A 190 -35.16 20.96 -2.99
CA LEU A 190 -35.26 22.28 -3.62
C LEU A 190 -36.59 22.44 -4.36
N ASP A 191 -37.01 21.41 -5.11
CA ASP A 191 -38.31 21.39 -5.81
C ASP A 191 -39.48 21.43 -4.82
N ALA A 192 -39.34 20.74 -3.68
CA ALA A 192 -40.29 20.78 -2.57
C ALA A 192 -40.25 22.09 -1.76
N LYS A 193 -39.37 23.05 -2.11
CA LYS A 193 -39.16 24.31 -1.40
C LYS A 193 -38.90 24.14 0.09
N HIS A 194 -38.13 23.12 0.46
CA HIS A 194 -37.81 22.87 1.87
C HIS A 194 -37.07 24.09 2.46
N PRO A 195 -37.50 24.63 3.62
CA PRO A 195 -36.99 25.92 4.14
C PRO A 195 -35.47 25.95 4.35
N TYR A 196 -34.93 24.94 5.03
CA TYR A 196 -33.49 24.87 5.34
C TYR A 196 -32.62 24.60 4.10
N ALA A 197 -33.00 23.62 3.27
CA ALA A 197 -32.33 23.30 2.01
C ALA A 197 -32.27 24.50 1.03
N THR A 198 -33.37 25.25 0.90
CA THR A 198 -33.44 26.42 0.02
C THR A 198 -32.51 27.53 0.52
N LYS A 199 -32.52 27.81 1.83
CA LYS A 199 -31.59 28.75 2.45
C LYS A 199 -30.13 28.33 2.25
N LEU A 200 -29.82 27.06 2.47
CA LEU A 200 -28.47 26.52 2.30
C LEU A 200 -27.97 26.65 0.85
N PHE A 201 -28.86 26.45 -0.13
CA PHE A 201 -28.54 26.62 -1.55
C PHE A 201 -28.24 28.08 -1.91
N GLU A 202 -29.01 29.04 -1.36
CA GLU A 202 -28.77 30.47 -1.56
C GLU A 202 -27.44 30.94 -0.94
N GLU A 203 -27.11 30.49 0.27
CA GLU A 203 -25.89 30.86 1.01
C GLU A 203 -24.59 30.28 0.42
N ASN A 204 -24.71 29.28 -0.46
CA ASN A 204 -23.60 28.62 -1.14
C ASN A 204 -23.60 28.90 -2.65
N ASN A 205 -23.91 30.16 -3.00
CA ASN A 205 -23.82 30.70 -4.37
C ASN A 205 -24.69 30.00 -5.41
N LYS A 206 -25.78 29.33 -4.98
CA LYS A 206 -26.69 28.58 -5.86
C LYS A 206 -25.98 27.49 -6.66
N ILE A 207 -24.87 26.96 -6.13
CA ILE A 207 -24.16 25.83 -6.71
C ILE A 207 -24.87 24.55 -6.22
N PRO A 208 -25.46 23.74 -7.12
CA PRO A 208 -26.17 22.53 -6.70
C PRO A 208 -25.16 21.47 -6.23
N MET A 209 -25.45 20.84 -5.10
CA MET A 209 -24.73 19.63 -4.68
C MET A 209 -25.05 18.50 -5.67
N THR A 210 -24.03 17.77 -6.12
CA THR A 210 -24.20 16.66 -7.06
C THR A 210 -25.03 15.54 -6.44
N PRO A 211 -26.04 15.00 -7.14
CA PRO A 211 -26.80 13.85 -6.65
C PRO A 211 -25.89 12.62 -6.51
N ASN A 212 -26.08 11.87 -5.43
CA ASN A 212 -25.43 10.60 -5.16
C ASN A 212 -26.52 9.54 -4.99
N LEU A 213 -27.09 9.10 -6.11
CA LEU A 213 -28.27 8.23 -6.11
C LEU A 213 -27.98 6.82 -5.61
N ASP A 214 -26.71 6.43 -5.62
CA ASP A 214 -26.24 5.08 -5.39
C ASP A 214 -25.82 4.84 -3.93
N ILE A 215 -25.95 5.86 -3.07
CA ILE A 215 -25.51 5.80 -1.67
C ILE A 215 -26.59 5.22 -0.75
N THR A 216 -26.22 4.17 -0.01
CA THR A 216 -27.06 3.43 0.95
C THR A 216 -27.21 4.15 2.29
N ASP A 217 -28.21 3.77 3.09
CA ASP A 217 -28.43 4.38 4.41
C ASP A 217 -27.24 4.12 5.34
N GLU A 218 -26.67 2.92 5.26
CA GLU A 218 -25.48 2.51 6.03
C GLU A 218 -24.24 3.32 5.66
N GLU A 219 -24.06 3.65 4.37
CA GLU A 219 -22.96 4.50 3.91
C GLU A 219 -23.14 5.95 4.37
N ILE A 220 -24.38 6.47 4.34
CA ILE A 220 -24.67 7.81 4.87
C ILE A 220 -24.40 7.84 6.37
N GLU A 221 -24.81 6.83 7.15
CA GLU A 221 -24.51 6.74 8.59
C GLU A 221 -23.01 6.76 8.87
N ALA A 222 -22.22 6.02 8.10
CA ALA A 222 -20.77 6.01 8.26
C ALA A 222 -20.19 7.40 8.00
N ILE A 223 -20.60 8.07 6.91
CA ILE A 223 -20.17 9.44 6.62
C ILE A 223 -20.60 10.41 7.73
N LEU A 224 -21.81 10.30 8.26
CA LEU A 224 -22.27 11.14 9.36
C LEU A 224 -21.49 10.89 10.65
N ALA A 225 -21.08 9.65 10.93
CA ALA A 225 -20.20 9.32 12.04
C ALA A 225 -18.83 10.00 11.88
N PHE A 226 -18.25 9.99 10.68
CA PHE A 226 -17.02 10.74 10.37
C PHE A 226 -17.19 12.25 10.58
N THR A 227 -18.29 12.82 10.09
CA THR A 227 -18.54 14.26 10.23
C THR A 227 -18.77 14.70 11.67
N SER A 228 -19.28 13.80 12.52
CA SER A 228 -19.58 14.05 13.93
C SER A 228 -18.34 13.89 14.82
N ASN A 229 -17.52 12.87 14.54
CA ASN A 229 -16.30 12.56 15.29
C ASN A 229 -15.16 12.12 14.34
N PRO A 230 -14.41 13.07 13.74
CA PRO A 230 -13.33 12.73 12.83
C PRO A 230 -12.18 11.99 13.54
N PRO A 231 -11.64 10.91 12.95
CA PRO A 231 -10.56 10.11 13.55
C PRO A 231 -9.25 10.92 13.64
N SER A 232 -8.47 10.67 14.70
CA SER A 232 -7.18 11.33 14.90
C SER A 232 -6.13 10.83 13.90
N GLU A 233 -5.12 11.64 13.59
CA GLU A 233 -4.02 11.25 12.67
C GLU A 233 -3.34 9.94 13.11
N ALA A 234 -3.17 9.72 14.41
CA ALA A 234 -2.62 8.47 14.95
C ALA A 234 -3.52 7.24 14.67
N GLN A 235 -4.85 7.41 14.64
CA GLN A 235 -5.79 6.33 14.30
C GLN A 235 -5.79 6.02 12.81
N VAL A 236 -5.63 7.04 11.97
CA VAL A 236 -5.52 6.91 10.51
C VAL A 236 -4.23 6.18 10.14
N VAL A 237 -3.10 6.60 10.72
CA VAL A 237 -1.79 5.95 10.53
C VAL A 237 -1.81 4.50 11.01
N LYS A 238 -2.54 4.19 12.09
CA LYS A 238 -2.67 2.81 12.60
C LYS A 238 -3.54 1.93 11.69
N LYS A 239 -4.63 2.45 11.13
CA LYS A 239 -5.43 1.71 10.12
C LYS A 239 -4.60 1.49 8.85
N GLU A 240 -3.99 2.56 8.32
CA GLU A 240 -3.15 2.49 7.13
C GLU A 240 -2.00 1.50 7.37
N ALA A 241 -1.27 1.56 8.48
CA ALA A 241 -0.20 0.62 8.79
C ALA A 241 -0.68 -0.84 8.87
N ASN A 242 -1.86 -1.10 9.42
CA ASN A 242 -2.44 -2.45 9.47
C ASN A 242 -2.90 -2.93 8.08
N GLU A 243 -3.47 -2.04 7.28
CA GLU A 243 -3.92 -2.29 5.90
C GLU A 243 -2.72 -2.48 4.95
N TYR A 244 -1.61 -1.76 5.19
CA TYR A 244 -0.29 -2.01 4.58
C TYR A 244 0.29 -3.36 4.99
N MET A 245 0.09 -3.83 6.23
CA MET A 245 0.56 -5.16 6.64
C MET A 245 -0.28 -6.27 5.99
N GLU A 246 -1.58 -6.04 5.79
CA GLU A 246 -2.51 -6.96 5.11
C GLU A 246 -2.27 -7.01 3.59
N LEU A 247 -2.06 -5.85 2.94
CA LEU A 247 -1.64 -5.74 1.53
C LEU A 247 -0.19 -6.22 1.31
N ALA A 248 0.70 -6.06 2.29
CA ALA A 248 2.06 -6.63 2.24
C ALA A 248 2.06 -8.16 2.40
N GLU A 249 1.05 -8.76 3.03
CA GLU A 249 0.87 -10.21 3.07
C GLU A 249 0.20 -10.76 1.81
N GLU A 250 -0.78 -10.06 1.25
CA GLU A 250 -1.44 -10.47 0.01
C GLU A 250 -0.53 -10.28 -1.22
N SER A 251 0.30 -9.22 -1.25
CA SER A 251 1.34 -9.03 -2.29
C SER A 251 2.55 -9.97 -2.12
N LYS A 252 2.84 -10.46 -0.90
CA LYS A 252 3.81 -11.56 -0.70
C LYS A 252 3.33 -12.88 -1.31
N ALA A 253 2.02 -13.10 -1.42
CA ALA A 253 1.48 -14.30 -2.03
C ALA A 253 1.54 -14.28 -3.57
N VAL A 254 1.62 -13.10 -4.21
CA VAL A 254 1.61 -12.97 -5.68
C VAL A 254 2.94 -12.46 -6.27
N SER A 255 3.82 -11.85 -5.48
CA SER A 255 5.10 -11.31 -5.95
C SER A 255 6.26 -11.54 -4.97
N THR A 256 6.60 -12.79 -4.68
CA THR A 256 7.92 -13.10 -4.10
C THR A 256 8.93 -13.40 -5.20
N ASN A 257 9.62 -12.36 -5.65
CA ASN A 257 11.06 -12.47 -5.94
C ASN A 257 11.82 -11.81 -4.80
N GLU A 258 11.52 -12.19 -3.56
CA GLU A 258 12.41 -11.90 -2.43
C GLU A 258 13.72 -12.65 -2.69
N PRO A 259 14.89 -11.97 -2.67
CA PRO A 259 16.16 -12.67 -2.77
C PRO A 259 16.24 -13.64 -1.59
N GLY A 260 16.20 -14.95 -1.87
CA GLY A 260 16.30 -16.00 -0.84
C GLY A 260 17.51 -15.75 0.06
N PHE A 261 17.48 -16.25 1.30
CA PHE A 261 18.46 -15.99 2.37
C PHE A 261 19.92 -15.80 1.88
N PHE A 262 20.40 -16.70 1.01
CA PHE A 262 21.75 -16.70 0.43
C PHE A 262 22.07 -15.59 -0.59
N SER A 263 21.07 -14.86 -1.08
CA SER A 263 21.17 -13.76 -2.05
C SER A 263 20.95 -12.38 -1.42
N SER A 264 20.71 -12.32 -0.11
CA SER A 264 20.54 -11.08 0.63
C SER A 264 21.89 -10.40 0.91
N PHE A 265 21.95 -9.07 0.79
CA PHE A 265 23.15 -8.29 1.10
C PHE A 265 23.64 -8.51 2.55
N THR A 266 22.70 -8.70 3.48
CA THR A 266 22.95 -9.01 4.89
C THR A 266 23.66 -10.34 5.08
N PHE A 267 23.28 -11.39 4.34
CA PHE A 267 23.96 -12.69 4.39
C PHE A 267 25.43 -12.56 4.00
N TYR A 268 25.75 -11.84 2.91
CA TYR A 268 27.14 -11.65 2.50
C TYR A 268 27.95 -10.78 3.47
N ILE A 269 27.33 -9.78 4.12
CA ILE A 269 28.01 -9.04 5.21
C ILE A 269 28.32 -9.97 6.38
N VAL A 270 27.35 -10.76 6.83
CA VAL A 270 27.54 -11.69 7.94
C VAL A 270 28.60 -12.73 7.60
N LEU A 271 28.58 -13.27 6.38
CA LEU A 271 29.59 -14.20 5.89
C LEU A 271 30.98 -13.55 5.83
N PHE A 272 31.08 -12.29 5.38
CA PHE A 272 32.35 -11.56 5.35
C PHE A 272 32.93 -11.40 6.75
N VAL A 273 32.11 -10.95 7.70
CA VAL A 273 32.51 -10.78 9.10
C VAL A 273 32.92 -12.12 9.70
N LEU A 274 32.16 -13.19 9.45
CA LEU A 274 32.47 -14.52 9.96
C LEU A 274 33.80 -15.05 9.40
N LEU A 275 34.01 -14.93 8.09
CA LEU A 275 35.28 -15.34 7.47
C LEU A 275 36.45 -14.49 7.98
N LEU A 276 36.27 -13.18 8.15
CA LEU A 276 37.30 -12.29 8.71
C LEU A 276 37.66 -12.67 10.16
N LEU A 277 36.67 -12.98 11.00
CA LEU A 277 36.89 -13.44 12.37
C LEU A 277 37.62 -14.78 12.41
N VAL A 278 37.26 -15.73 11.54
CA VAL A 278 37.96 -17.02 11.41
C VAL A 278 39.41 -16.79 10.96
N ALA A 279 39.67 -15.91 10.00
CA ALA A 279 41.01 -15.58 9.54
C ALA A 279 41.88 -14.96 10.65
N LEU A 280 41.32 -14.02 11.42
CA LEU A 280 41.99 -13.41 12.58
C LEU A 280 42.26 -14.43 13.69
N TYR A 281 41.31 -15.33 13.95
CA TYR A 281 41.47 -16.39 14.94
C TYR A 281 42.55 -17.39 14.51
N LEU A 282 42.57 -17.81 13.25
CA LEU A 282 43.62 -18.66 12.70
C LEU A 282 44.99 -17.96 12.77
N ALA A 283 45.07 -16.68 12.43
CA ALA A 283 46.30 -15.90 12.55
C ALA A 283 46.77 -15.83 14.01
N TYR A 284 45.86 -15.63 14.97
CA TYR A 284 46.16 -15.66 16.40
C TYR A 284 46.69 -17.03 16.86
N VAL A 285 46.01 -18.12 16.50
CA VAL A 285 46.42 -19.48 16.88
C VAL A 285 47.79 -19.80 16.28
N VAL A 286 48.01 -19.50 15.01
CA VAL A 286 49.29 -19.70 14.32
C VAL A 286 50.41 -18.84 14.89
N ALA A 287 50.12 -17.59 15.25
CA ALA A 287 51.09 -16.72 15.92
C ALA A 287 51.51 -17.34 17.26
N LYS A 288 50.53 -17.76 18.07
CA LYS A 288 50.78 -18.36 19.37
C LYS A 288 51.55 -19.67 19.27
N THR A 289 51.23 -20.55 18.32
CA THR A 289 51.94 -21.83 18.13
C THR A 289 53.38 -21.61 17.65
N LYS A 290 53.62 -20.65 16.74
CA LYS A 290 54.98 -20.31 16.30
C LYS A 290 55.83 -19.70 17.41
N VAL A 291 55.25 -18.81 18.24
CA VAL A 291 55.96 -18.23 19.39
C VAL A 291 56.33 -19.33 20.39
N GLN A 292 55.43 -20.29 20.64
CA GLN A 292 55.71 -21.41 21.53
C GLN A 292 56.80 -22.33 20.96
N ALA A 293 56.70 -22.74 19.69
CA ALA A 293 57.71 -23.58 19.05
C ALA A 293 59.10 -22.93 19.04
N TYR A 294 59.19 -21.62 18.78
CA TYR A 294 60.46 -20.89 18.83
C TYR A 294 61.05 -20.84 20.25
N LYS A 295 60.21 -20.68 21.27
CA LYS A 295 60.65 -20.72 22.68
C LYS A 295 61.18 -22.11 23.05
N ASP A 296 60.52 -23.16 22.60
CA ASP A 296 60.91 -24.55 22.89
C ASP A 296 62.23 -24.93 22.20
N GLU A 297 62.53 -24.33 21.05
CA GLU A 297 63.73 -24.62 20.25
C GLU A 297 64.94 -23.73 20.60
N PHE A 298 64.73 -22.44 20.89
CA PHE A 298 65.81 -21.45 21.06
C PHE A 298 65.87 -20.80 22.45
N GLY A 299 64.97 -21.12 23.37
CA GLY A 299 64.96 -20.58 24.74
C GLY A 299 64.59 -19.09 24.87
N GLU A 300 64.52 -18.35 23.76
CA GLU A 300 64.12 -16.94 23.71
C GLU A 300 62.69 -16.74 23.20
N THR A 301 62.03 -15.66 23.63
CA THR A 301 60.67 -15.33 23.15
C THR A 301 60.72 -14.34 21.99
N LYS A 302 60.45 -14.79 20.77
CA LYS A 302 60.18 -13.91 19.62
C LYS A 302 58.74 -13.37 19.70
N LYS A 303 58.54 -12.05 19.65
CA LYS A 303 57.20 -11.45 19.54
C LYS A 303 56.78 -11.43 18.07
N LEU A 304 55.87 -12.32 17.67
CA LEU A 304 55.22 -12.27 16.35
C LEU A 304 53.92 -11.46 16.45
N ASN A 305 53.72 -10.52 15.53
CA ASN A 305 52.48 -9.75 15.45
C ASN A 305 51.41 -10.54 14.69
N VAL A 306 50.15 -10.48 15.13
CA VAL A 306 49.01 -11.11 14.44
C VAL A 306 48.86 -10.58 13.01
N LEU A 307 49.15 -9.28 12.78
CA LEU A 307 49.18 -8.71 11.43
C LEU A 307 50.24 -9.38 10.55
N GLU A 308 51.43 -9.62 11.08
CA GLU A 308 52.53 -10.27 10.36
C GLU A 308 52.16 -11.71 9.98
N VAL A 309 51.50 -12.44 10.88
CA VAL A 309 51.01 -13.79 10.58
C VAL A 309 49.84 -13.77 9.59
N LEU A 310 48.98 -12.75 9.63
CA LEU A 310 47.86 -12.60 8.68
C LEU A 310 48.37 -12.44 7.23
N PHE A 311 49.41 -11.62 7.02
CA PHE A 311 49.92 -11.32 5.68
C PHE A 311 51.01 -12.29 5.18
N PHE A 312 51.83 -12.85 6.07
CA PHE A 312 52.97 -13.69 5.66
C PHE A 312 52.75 -15.20 5.85
N ASN A 313 51.66 -15.64 6.47
CA ASN A 313 51.33 -17.07 6.56
C ASN A 313 50.61 -17.56 5.30
N ARG A 314 51.18 -18.58 4.63
CA ARG A 314 50.61 -19.16 3.40
C ARG A 314 49.17 -19.67 3.54
N THR A 315 48.78 -20.21 4.69
CA THR A 315 47.42 -20.74 4.93
C THR A 315 46.43 -19.61 5.14
N VAL A 316 46.77 -18.62 5.97
CA VAL A 316 45.91 -17.46 6.22
C VAL A 316 45.77 -16.61 4.95
N MET A 317 46.86 -16.42 4.20
CA MET A 317 46.85 -15.73 2.91
C MET A 317 45.97 -16.43 1.87
N LYS A 318 46.00 -17.77 1.77
CA LYS A 318 45.10 -18.53 0.88
C LYS A 318 43.62 -18.34 1.26
N PHE A 319 43.31 -18.34 2.54
CA PHE A 319 41.95 -18.11 3.03
C PHE A 319 41.47 -16.68 2.79
N ALA A 320 42.34 -15.69 3.04
CA ALA A 320 42.06 -14.28 2.75
C ALA A 320 41.87 -14.05 1.24
N LEU A 321 42.68 -14.68 0.39
CA LEU A 321 42.53 -14.64 -1.07
C LEU A 321 41.21 -15.29 -1.52
N PHE A 322 40.82 -16.42 -0.93
CA PHE A 322 39.52 -17.06 -1.20
C PHE A 322 38.36 -16.15 -0.83
N ALA A 323 38.38 -15.55 0.37
CA ALA A 323 37.37 -14.58 0.78
C ALA A 323 37.33 -13.39 -0.20
N PHE A 324 38.49 -12.79 -0.51
CA PHE A 324 38.57 -11.70 -1.47
C PHE A 324 38.00 -12.07 -2.84
N LEU A 325 38.27 -13.28 -3.36
CA LEU A 325 37.72 -13.74 -4.63
C LEU A 325 36.19 -13.89 -4.55
N VAL A 326 35.66 -14.46 -3.48
CA VAL A 326 34.20 -14.64 -3.29
C VAL A 326 33.50 -13.29 -3.22
N PHE A 327 33.97 -12.39 -2.35
CA PHE A 327 33.35 -11.07 -2.18
C PHE A 327 33.60 -10.15 -3.38
N GLY A 328 34.82 -10.13 -3.90
CA GLY A 328 35.18 -9.39 -5.10
C GLY A 328 34.31 -9.79 -6.30
N THR A 329 34.09 -11.09 -6.50
CA THR A 329 33.19 -11.60 -7.53
C THR A 329 31.74 -11.20 -7.26
N TYR A 330 31.25 -11.36 -6.03
CA TYR A 330 29.88 -10.99 -5.65
C TYR A 330 29.61 -9.49 -5.87
N PHE A 331 30.43 -8.61 -5.30
CA PHE A 331 30.26 -7.16 -5.41
C PHE A 331 30.37 -6.68 -6.87
N THR A 332 31.33 -7.22 -7.62
CA THR A 332 31.48 -6.90 -9.04
C THR A 332 30.26 -7.34 -9.83
N THR A 333 29.76 -8.56 -9.60
CA THR A 333 28.57 -9.09 -10.28
C THR A 333 27.32 -8.29 -9.93
N VAL A 334 27.06 -8.01 -8.65
CA VAL A 334 25.89 -7.25 -8.20
C VAL A 334 25.91 -5.83 -8.74
N ARG A 335 27.06 -5.14 -8.67
CA ARG A 335 27.19 -3.80 -9.27
C ARG A 335 27.02 -3.83 -10.78
N GLY A 336 27.53 -4.87 -11.45
CA GLY A 336 27.30 -5.10 -12.87
C GLY A 336 25.82 -5.29 -13.22
N ILE A 337 25.09 -6.10 -12.45
CA ILE A 337 23.64 -6.34 -12.64
C ILE A 337 22.81 -5.09 -12.39
N ASN A 338 23.22 -4.26 -11.43
CA ASN A 338 22.53 -3.01 -11.09
C ASN A 338 22.90 -1.84 -12.01
N LEU A 339 23.93 -1.99 -12.85
CA LEU A 339 24.31 -0.98 -13.83
C LEU A 339 23.12 -0.70 -14.77
N GLY A 340 22.73 0.57 -14.89
CA GLY A 340 21.63 0.98 -15.75
C GLY A 340 20.22 0.72 -15.19
N ARG A 341 20.08 0.17 -13.96
CA ARG A 341 18.77 0.10 -13.28
C ARG A 341 18.44 1.44 -12.64
N GLN A 342 17.23 1.94 -12.87
CA GLN A 342 16.76 3.24 -12.38
C GLN A 342 15.75 3.11 -11.23
N GLN A 343 15.73 1.97 -10.54
CA GLN A 343 14.82 1.75 -9.41
C GLN A 343 15.07 2.80 -8.32
N GLY A 344 14.00 3.44 -7.83
CA GLY A 344 14.07 4.53 -6.88
C GLY A 344 14.39 5.90 -7.48
N TYR A 345 14.58 6.02 -8.81
CA TYR A 345 14.76 7.32 -9.46
C TYR A 345 13.53 8.22 -9.22
N GLN A 346 13.77 9.41 -8.66
CA GLN A 346 12.73 10.33 -8.19
C GLN A 346 13.11 11.81 -8.47
N PRO A 347 13.09 12.25 -9.74
CA PRO A 347 13.46 13.61 -10.13
C PRO A 347 12.43 14.63 -9.69
N ASP A 348 12.87 15.86 -9.43
CA ASP A 348 11.96 17.00 -9.30
C ASP A 348 11.25 17.30 -10.62
N GLN A 349 9.98 17.67 -10.52
CA GLN A 349 9.13 18.01 -11.65
C GLN A 349 8.91 19.53 -11.66
N PRO A 350 8.68 20.14 -12.85
CA PRO A 350 8.35 21.57 -12.95
C PRO A 350 7.16 21.97 -12.08
N VAL A 351 6.16 21.10 -12.02
CA VAL A 351 4.99 21.24 -11.15
C VAL A 351 5.02 20.09 -10.16
N ALA A 352 4.95 20.41 -8.86
CA ALA A 352 4.93 19.45 -7.77
C ALA A 352 3.56 18.74 -7.70
N TYR A 353 3.27 17.93 -8.72
CA TYR A 353 2.04 17.16 -8.81
C TYR A 353 2.07 15.96 -7.86
N SER A 354 1.11 15.93 -6.93
CA SER A 354 0.97 14.84 -5.95
C SER A 354 -0.08 13.83 -6.41
N HIS A 355 0.35 12.60 -6.71
CA HIS A 355 -0.59 11.50 -6.99
C HIS A 355 -1.36 11.10 -5.74
N LYS A 356 -0.76 11.24 -4.56
CA LYS A 356 -1.44 11.03 -3.27
C LYS A 356 -2.69 11.88 -3.12
N VAL A 357 -2.63 13.16 -3.45
CA VAL A 357 -3.81 14.03 -3.34
C VAL A 357 -4.87 13.64 -4.38
N HIS A 358 -4.47 13.34 -5.62
CA HIS A 358 -5.42 13.11 -6.71
C HIS A 358 -6.02 11.70 -6.68
N ALA A 359 -5.17 10.66 -6.72
CA ALA A 359 -5.58 9.27 -6.75
C ALA A 359 -5.87 8.69 -5.35
N GLY A 360 -5.12 9.10 -4.32
CA GLY A 360 -5.32 8.60 -2.95
C GLY A 360 -6.43 9.30 -2.18
N ASP A 361 -6.27 10.60 -1.92
CA ASP A 361 -7.20 11.37 -1.10
C ASP A 361 -8.53 11.64 -1.80
N ASN A 362 -8.50 11.92 -3.09
CA ASN A 362 -9.70 12.23 -3.88
C ASN A 362 -10.21 11.04 -4.71
N ALA A 363 -9.56 9.88 -4.63
CA ALA A 363 -9.97 8.65 -5.32
C ALA A 363 -10.20 8.83 -6.84
N ILE A 364 -9.45 9.73 -7.50
CA ILE A 364 -9.56 9.93 -8.94
C ILE A 364 -8.96 8.72 -9.65
N ASP A 365 -9.76 8.09 -10.51
CA ASP A 365 -9.34 6.94 -11.30
C ASP A 365 -8.11 7.25 -12.18
N CYS A 366 -7.16 6.32 -12.25
CA CYS A 366 -5.91 6.50 -12.99
C CYS A 366 -6.15 6.79 -14.48
N GLU A 367 -7.16 6.14 -15.07
CA GLU A 367 -7.48 6.24 -16.50
C GLU A 367 -8.28 7.50 -16.86
N PHE A 368 -8.67 8.31 -15.87
CA PHE A 368 -9.25 9.63 -16.11
C PHE A 368 -8.20 10.60 -16.68
N CYS A 369 -7.00 10.58 -16.09
CA CYS A 369 -5.87 11.38 -16.55
C CYS A 369 -5.03 10.64 -17.58
N HIS A 370 -4.75 9.37 -17.35
CA HIS A 370 -3.94 8.53 -18.23
C HIS A 370 -4.80 7.69 -19.18
N ASP A 371 -5.75 8.34 -19.87
CA ASP A 371 -6.75 7.65 -20.70
C ASP A 371 -6.11 6.78 -21.80
N ALA A 372 -4.95 7.20 -22.30
CA ALA A 372 -4.32 6.56 -23.45
C ALA A 372 -3.78 5.17 -23.09
N ALA A 373 -3.65 4.85 -21.81
CA ALA A 373 -3.23 3.53 -21.33
C ALA A 373 -4.13 2.40 -21.87
N ARG A 374 -5.41 2.68 -22.08
CA ARG A 374 -6.39 1.70 -22.59
C ARG A 374 -6.37 1.50 -24.10
N ARG A 375 -5.89 2.49 -24.86
CA ARG A 375 -6.07 2.55 -26.33
C ARG A 375 -4.78 2.63 -27.12
N SER A 376 -3.70 3.04 -26.47
CA SER A 376 -2.44 3.34 -27.12
C SER A 376 -1.30 2.51 -26.52
N ARG A 377 -0.20 2.46 -27.27
CA ARG A 377 1.05 1.89 -26.82
C ARG A 377 1.60 2.62 -25.59
N HIS A 378 1.39 3.94 -25.54
CA HIS A 378 1.88 4.81 -24.48
C HIS A 378 0.70 5.38 -23.69
N ALA A 379 0.76 5.31 -22.35
CA ALA A 379 -0.26 5.91 -21.47
C ALA A 379 -0.35 7.44 -21.55
N MET A 380 0.73 8.09 -22.04
CA MET A 380 0.91 9.54 -22.20
C MET A 380 0.77 10.33 -20.88
N ILE A 381 1.44 11.48 -20.82
CA ILE A 381 1.21 12.46 -19.75
C ILE A 381 -0.03 13.27 -20.17
N PRO A 382 -1.01 13.49 -19.28
CA PRO A 382 -2.22 14.23 -19.63
C PRO A 382 -1.88 15.63 -20.16
N PRO A 383 -2.60 16.12 -21.19
CA PRO A 383 -2.50 17.52 -21.59
C PRO A 383 -3.03 18.43 -20.47
N THR A 384 -2.57 19.69 -20.45
CA THR A 384 -3.00 20.68 -19.46
C THR A 384 -4.51 20.96 -19.49
N SER A 385 -5.19 20.67 -20.60
CA SER A 385 -6.66 20.72 -20.69
C SER A 385 -7.36 19.78 -19.71
N THR A 386 -6.76 18.63 -19.38
CA THR A 386 -7.26 17.71 -18.36
C THR A 386 -7.23 18.36 -16.99
N CYS A 387 -6.14 19.05 -16.63
CA CYS A 387 -6.04 19.79 -15.37
C CYS A 387 -7.15 20.85 -15.26
N MET A 388 -7.44 21.54 -16.37
CA MET A 388 -8.45 22.60 -16.40
C MET A 388 -9.91 22.12 -16.34
N LYS A 389 -10.17 20.81 -16.39
CA LYS A 389 -11.54 20.29 -16.14
C LYS A 389 -11.99 20.62 -14.72
N CYS A 390 -11.07 20.62 -13.75
CA CYS A 390 -11.35 20.91 -12.34
C CYS A 390 -10.73 22.22 -11.87
N HIS A 391 -9.49 22.53 -12.30
CA HIS A 391 -8.78 23.71 -11.82
C HIS A 391 -9.33 25.05 -12.33
N LYS A 392 -10.35 25.07 -13.20
CA LYS A 392 -11.12 26.30 -13.43
C LYS A 392 -11.89 26.74 -12.18
N ALA A 393 -12.40 25.77 -11.42
CA ALA A 393 -13.14 25.99 -10.17
C ALA A 393 -12.22 25.90 -8.94
N ILE A 394 -11.25 25.00 -8.96
CA ILE A 394 -10.33 24.74 -7.85
C ILE A 394 -9.02 25.53 -8.05
N LYS A 395 -8.92 26.69 -7.39
CA LYS A 395 -7.81 27.63 -7.57
C LYS A 395 -6.69 27.50 -6.52
N THR A 396 -6.94 26.76 -5.44
CA THR A 396 -6.00 26.58 -4.33
C THR A 396 -5.87 25.10 -3.97
N GLY A 397 -4.64 24.64 -3.74
CA GLY A 397 -4.32 23.30 -3.29
C GLY A 397 -4.15 23.21 -1.77
N SER A 398 -4.32 22.01 -1.21
CA SER A 398 -4.23 21.74 0.23
C SER A 398 -2.83 21.89 0.82
N GLN A 399 -1.77 21.61 0.03
CA GLN A 399 -0.38 21.62 0.48
C GLN A 399 0.37 22.89 0.08
N TYR A 400 0.25 23.31 -1.18
CA TYR A 400 1.03 24.41 -1.76
C TYR A 400 0.19 25.67 -2.04
N GLY A 401 -1.08 25.71 -1.62
CA GLY A 401 -1.96 26.84 -1.87
C GLY A 401 -2.05 27.17 -3.36
N THR A 402 -1.69 28.40 -3.74
CA THR A 402 -1.71 28.89 -5.12
C THR A 402 -0.48 28.50 -5.95
N GLN A 403 0.62 28.09 -5.33
CA GLN A 403 1.96 28.06 -5.94
C GLN A 403 2.10 27.13 -7.15
N GLU A 404 1.51 25.94 -7.08
CA GLU A 404 1.67 24.93 -8.14
C GLU A 404 0.60 25.07 -9.24
N ILE A 405 -0.59 25.53 -8.88
CA ILE A 405 -1.69 25.72 -9.83
C ILE A 405 -1.43 26.94 -10.73
N THR A 406 -0.80 28.00 -10.21
CA THR A 406 -0.38 29.16 -11.03
C THR A 406 0.59 28.80 -12.13
N LYS A 407 1.46 27.81 -11.93
CA LYS A 407 2.35 27.31 -12.98
C LYS A 407 1.56 26.75 -14.16
N ILE A 408 0.44 26.06 -13.88
CA ILE A 408 -0.45 25.55 -14.93
C ILE A 408 -1.12 26.72 -15.65
N TYR A 409 -1.64 27.70 -14.91
CA TYR A 409 -2.28 28.88 -15.49
C TYR A 409 -1.34 29.72 -16.36
N ALA A 410 -0.11 29.96 -15.89
CA ALA A 410 0.93 30.68 -16.63
C ALA A 410 1.46 29.87 -17.84
N SER A 411 1.38 28.55 -17.80
CA SER A 411 1.73 27.74 -18.99
C SER A 411 0.69 27.89 -20.10
N ILE A 412 -0.61 27.98 -19.77
CA ILE A 412 -1.71 27.94 -20.74
C ILE A 412 -2.41 29.28 -21.00
N GLY A 413 -2.10 30.32 -20.22
CA GLY A 413 -2.75 31.63 -20.32
C GLY A 413 -4.16 31.68 -19.75
N PHE A 414 -4.43 30.96 -18.68
CA PHE A 414 -5.72 31.07 -17.98
C PHE A 414 -5.63 32.15 -16.91
N ASP A 415 -6.51 33.14 -16.95
CA ASP A 415 -6.61 34.16 -15.91
C ASP A 415 -7.59 33.69 -14.81
N PRO A 416 -7.09 33.33 -13.62
CA PRO A 416 -7.93 32.90 -12.52
C PRO A 416 -8.79 34.02 -11.90
N ALA A 417 -8.48 35.30 -12.12
CA ALA A 417 -9.28 36.41 -11.62
C ALA A 417 -10.57 36.56 -12.44
N THR A 418 -10.47 36.53 -13.77
CA THR A 418 -11.62 36.65 -14.68
C THR A 418 -12.27 35.31 -15.04
N GLY A 419 -11.57 34.20 -14.82
CA GLY A 419 -12.03 32.85 -15.18
C GLY A 419 -12.00 32.59 -16.70
N LYS A 420 -11.27 33.39 -17.47
CA LYS A 420 -11.17 33.32 -18.94
C LYS A 420 -9.74 33.08 -19.39
N TYR A 421 -9.59 32.57 -20.61
CA TYR A 421 -8.27 32.51 -21.26
C TYR A 421 -7.91 33.89 -21.80
N ILE A 422 -6.65 34.28 -21.65
CA ILE A 422 -6.11 35.55 -22.12
C ILE A 422 -6.00 35.50 -23.65
N GLU A 423 -6.59 36.49 -24.32
CA GLU A 423 -6.48 36.61 -25.77
C GLU A 423 -5.03 36.94 -26.18
N ASP A 424 -4.56 36.32 -27.26
CA ASP A 424 -3.19 36.48 -27.79
C ASP A 424 -2.05 36.21 -26.79
N TYR A 425 -2.31 35.35 -25.80
CA TYR A 425 -1.38 35.08 -24.68
C TYR A 425 0.04 34.65 -25.11
N ASN A 426 0.16 33.91 -26.21
CA ASN A 426 1.44 33.42 -26.70
C ASN A 426 2.38 34.55 -27.18
N ASN A 427 1.82 35.69 -27.58
CA ASN A 427 2.57 36.85 -28.06
C ASN A 427 2.81 37.91 -26.97
N MET A 428 2.17 37.76 -25.81
CA MET A 428 2.29 38.68 -24.67
C MET A 428 3.73 38.73 -24.11
N SER A 429 4.16 39.92 -23.68
CA SER A 429 5.48 40.11 -23.05
C SER A 429 5.56 39.42 -21.69
N GLN A 430 6.75 38.97 -21.27
CA GLN A 430 6.90 38.35 -19.94
C GLN A 430 6.51 39.30 -18.80
N ASP A 431 6.71 40.61 -18.99
CA ASP A 431 6.37 41.62 -17.99
C ASP A 431 4.85 41.77 -17.84
N ASP A 432 4.10 41.70 -18.93
CA ASP A 432 2.65 41.76 -18.87
C ASP A 432 2.07 40.46 -18.30
N VAL A 433 2.65 39.31 -18.66
CA VAL A 433 2.29 38.02 -18.03
C VAL A 433 2.57 38.06 -16.53
N LYS A 434 3.72 38.62 -16.12
CA LYS A 434 4.07 38.79 -14.71
C LYS A 434 2.98 39.55 -13.97
N LYS A 435 2.58 40.73 -14.48
CA LYS A 435 1.57 41.59 -13.84
C LYS A 435 0.30 40.82 -13.52
N VAL A 436 -0.28 40.14 -14.52
CA VAL A 436 -1.53 39.38 -14.38
C VAL A 436 -1.44 38.35 -13.25
N PHE A 437 -0.40 37.51 -13.25
CA PHE A 437 -0.29 36.45 -12.24
C PHE A 437 0.13 36.99 -10.87
N THR A 438 1.00 38.00 -10.79
CA THR A 438 1.38 38.61 -9.51
C THR A 438 0.21 39.32 -8.83
N GLU A 439 -0.64 40.01 -9.59
CA GLU A 439 -1.83 40.68 -9.05
C GLU A 439 -2.81 39.66 -8.47
N TRP A 440 -3.05 38.55 -9.17
CA TRP A 440 -3.90 37.49 -8.65
C TRP A 440 -3.30 36.81 -7.42
N ILE A 441 -2.01 36.45 -7.44
CA ILE A 441 -1.33 35.82 -6.29
C ILE A 441 -1.39 36.75 -5.08
N LYS A 442 -1.16 38.06 -5.28
CA LYS A 442 -1.25 39.07 -4.24
C LYS A 442 -2.64 39.10 -3.62
N ASN A 443 -3.69 39.11 -4.44
CA ASN A 443 -5.08 39.15 -3.96
C ASN A 443 -5.44 37.91 -3.13
N GLU A 444 -5.00 36.72 -3.56
CA GLU A 444 -5.23 35.48 -2.80
C GLU A 444 -4.42 35.41 -1.49
N ASN A 445 -3.27 36.09 -1.42
CA ASN A 445 -2.37 36.09 -0.26
C ASN A 445 -2.46 37.39 0.56
N LYS A 446 -3.66 37.94 0.72
CA LYS A 446 -3.96 39.10 1.60
C LYS A 446 -3.15 40.36 1.27
N GLY A 447 -2.73 40.55 0.03
CA GLY A 447 -1.99 41.74 -0.40
C GLY A 447 -0.47 41.65 -0.23
N ASP A 448 0.11 40.49 0.08
CA ASP A 448 1.56 40.34 0.28
C ASP A 448 2.34 40.32 -1.05
N ASP A 449 3.00 41.43 -1.35
CA ASP A 449 3.85 41.60 -2.53
C ASP A 449 5.08 40.67 -2.54
N LYS A 450 5.62 40.30 -1.37
CA LYS A 450 6.79 39.42 -1.31
C LYS A 450 6.45 38.02 -1.76
N ILE A 451 5.30 37.51 -1.32
CA ILE A 451 4.80 36.20 -1.72
C ILE A 451 4.53 36.17 -3.22
N ALA A 452 3.93 37.23 -3.78
CA ALA A 452 3.67 37.33 -5.22
C ALA A 452 4.97 37.27 -6.05
N GLU A 453 5.99 38.02 -5.64
CA GLU A 453 7.29 38.03 -6.32
C GLU A 453 8.05 36.69 -6.18
N GLU A 454 8.00 36.06 -5.01
CA GLU A 454 8.64 34.76 -4.78
C GLU A 454 7.97 33.65 -5.60
N GLN A 455 6.63 33.62 -5.62
CA GLN A 455 5.89 32.66 -6.43
C GLN A 455 6.14 32.89 -7.93
N TRP A 456 6.21 34.14 -8.39
CA TRP A 456 6.54 34.43 -9.78
C TRP A 456 7.94 33.92 -10.16
N LYS A 457 8.95 34.12 -9.31
CA LYS A 457 10.30 33.58 -9.54
C LYS A 457 10.28 32.06 -9.66
N ASN A 458 9.50 31.37 -8.81
CA ASN A 458 9.33 29.92 -8.87
C ASN A 458 8.61 29.47 -10.16
N ILE A 459 7.60 30.21 -10.63
CA ILE A 459 6.94 29.95 -11.92
C ILE A 459 7.95 30.03 -13.05
N VAL A 460 8.75 31.10 -13.10
CA VAL A 460 9.78 31.28 -14.15
C VAL A 460 10.81 30.16 -14.08
N SER A 461 11.38 29.88 -12.90
CA SER A 461 12.41 28.83 -12.77
C SER A 461 11.90 27.43 -13.09
N SER A 462 10.61 27.17 -12.88
CA SER A 462 9.99 25.87 -13.17
C SER A 462 9.60 25.71 -14.64
N LEU A 463 9.13 26.78 -15.29
CA LEU A 463 8.56 26.71 -16.64
C LEU A 463 9.52 27.11 -17.75
N THR A 464 10.70 27.65 -17.42
CA THR A 464 11.72 28.08 -18.38
C THR A 464 12.99 27.24 -18.24
N ASP A 465 13.74 27.13 -19.33
CA ASP A 465 15.07 26.51 -19.38
C ASP A 465 15.91 27.13 -20.51
N ALA A 466 17.09 26.58 -20.78
CA ALA A 466 17.99 27.06 -21.83
C ALA A 466 17.34 27.11 -23.24
N ASN A 467 16.33 26.28 -23.51
CA ASN A 467 15.63 26.19 -24.79
C ASN A 467 14.24 26.86 -24.77
N LYS A 468 13.64 27.04 -23.58
CA LYS A 468 12.34 27.67 -23.38
C LYS A 468 12.49 28.93 -22.52
N THR A 469 12.62 30.08 -23.16
CA THR A 469 12.86 31.38 -22.49
C THR A 469 11.60 32.09 -21.98
N LYS A 470 10.42 31.57 -22.31
CA LYS A 470 9.11 32.14 -21.95
C LYS A 470 8.30 31.11 -21.15
N VAL A 471 7.49 31.55 -20.18
CA VAL A 471 6.67 30.63 -19.36
C VAL A 471 5.56 29.95 -20.18
N GLN A 472 5.07 30.60 -21.22
CA GLN A 472 4.00 30.13 -22.09
C GLN A 472 4.36 28.83 -22.82
N GLY A 473 3.34 28.02 -23.11
CA GLY A 473 3.48 26.77 -23.85
C GLY A 473 3.70 25.57 -22.93
N PRO A 474 3.99 24.39 -23.50
CA PRO A 474 3.90 23.13 -22.80
C PRO A 474 4.86 23.03 -21.60
N ILE A 475 4.40 22.35 -20.55
CA ILE A 475 5.21 22.02 -19.38
C ILE A 475 6.18 20.90 -19.74
N LYS A 476 7.47 21.11 -19.49
CA LYS A 476 8.53 20.13 -19.82
C LYS A 476 8.70 19.12 -18.69
N TRP A 477 7.84 18.11 -18.66
CA TRP A 477 7.90 17.04 -17.67
C TRP A 477 9.17 16.19 -17.78
N THR A 478 9.71 15.77 -16.63
CA THR A 478 10.83 14.83 -16.58
C THR A 478 10.27 13.41 -16.52
N ARG A 479 10.51 12.63 -17.58
CA ARG A 479 10.03 11.25 -17.66
C ARG A 479 10.78 10.37 -16.65
N ILE A 480 10.04 9.63 -15.83
CA ILE A 480 10.59 8.74 -14.79
C ILE A 480 10.79 7.34 -15.35
N HIS A 481 9.75 6.76 -15.94
CA HIS A 481 9.80 5.41 -16.51
C HIS A 481 10.25 5.47 -17.97
N ASN A 482 11.43 4.94 -18.26
CA ASN A 482 11.94 4.84 -19.61
C ASN A 482 12.39 3.42 -19.95
N LEU A 483 12.13 3.01 -21.18
CA LEU A 483 12.62 1.77 -21.76
C LEU A 483 13.44 2.12 -23.01
N PRO A 484 14.47 1.34 -23.37
CA PRO A 484 15.22 1.57 -24.60
C PRO A 484 14.33 1.50 -25.85
N ASP A 485 14.66 2.27 -26.89
CA ASP A 485 13.82 2.41 -28.09
C ASP A 485 13.64 1.11 -28.91
N HIS A 486 14.58 0.17 -28.76
CA HIS A 486 14.48 -1.17 -29.37
C HIS A 486 13.49 -2.09 -28.65
N VAL A 487 12.86 -1.63 -27.55
CA VAL A 487 11.83 -2.35 -26.82
C VAL A 487 10.45 -1.84 -27.23
N TYR A 488 9.65 -2.73 -27.80
CA TYR A 488 8.24 -2.48 -28.07
C TYR A 488 7.40 -2.94 -26.89
N PHE A 489 6.92 -1.98 -26.09
CA PHE A 489 5.97 -2.21 -25.00
C PHE A 489 4.66 -1.50 -25.31
N ASN A 490 3.51 -2.17 -25.12
CA ASN A 490 2.19 -1.63 -25.42
C ASN A 490 1.27 -1.66 -24.19
N HIS A 491 0.92 -0.50 -23.65
CA HIS A 491 0.02 -0.38 -22.49
C HIS A 491 -1.35 -1.00 -22.75
N SER A 492 -1.99 -0.78 -23.91
CA SER A 492 -3.36 -1.27 -24.14
C SER A 492 -3.47 -2.79 -24.09
N GLN A 493 -2.42 -3.51 -24.48
CA GLN A 493 -2.39 -4.97 -24.36
C GLN A 493 -2.34 -5.44 -22.89
N HIS A 494 -1.64 -4.70 -22.04
CA HIS A 494 -1.48 -5.06 -20.63
C HIS A 494 -2.67 -4.58 -19.78
N VAL A 495 -3.22 -3.41 -20.09
CA VAL A 495 -4.34 -2.81 -19.35
C VAL A 495 -5.68 -3.35 -19.83
N THR A 496 -5.96 -3.30 -21.13
CA THR A 496 -7.31 -3.66 -21.64
C THR A 496 -7.46 -5.15 -21.89
N VAL A 497 -6.45 -5.81 -22.45
CA VAL A 497 -6.54 -7.24 -22.78
C VAL A 497 -6.17 -8.12 -21.58
N ALA A 498 -5.03 -7.85 -20.94
CA ALA A 498 -4.60 -8.63 -19.78
C ALA A 498 -5.24 -8.20 -18.45
N LYS A 499 -5.84 -6.99 -18.38
CA LYS A 499 -6.50 -6.45 -17.18
C LYS A 499 -5.58 -6.42 -15.95
N LEU A 500 -4.31 -6.08 -16.17
CA LEU A 500 -3.35 -5.92 -15.08
C LEU A 500 -3.62 -4.63 -14.31
N ALA A 501 -3.46 -4.66 -12.98
CA ALA A 501 -3.58 -3.46 -12.18
C ALA A 501 -2.38 -2.53 -12.44
N CYS A 502 -2.59 -1.22 -12.37
CA CYS A 502 -1.51 -0.24 -12.55
C CYS A 502 -0.42 -0.41 -11.48
N GLN A 503 -0.84 -0.76 -10.26
CA GLN A 503 0.01 -0.94 -9.09
C GLN A 503 0.98 -2.11 -9.23
N ASP A 504 0.62 -3.15 -10.00
CA ASP A 504 1.50 -4.30 -10.25
C ASP A 504 2.80 -3.89 -10.95
N CYS A 505 2.76 -2.81 -11.75
CA CYS A 505 3.90 -2.31 -12.51
C CYS A 505 4.50 -1.02 -11.92
N HIS A 506 3.66 -0.11 -11.44
CA HIS A 506 4.08 1.22 -10.99
C HIS A 506 4.17 1.36 -9.46
N GLY A 507 3.78 0.33 -8.70
CA GLY A 507 3.65 0.38 -7.25
C GLY A 507 2.42 1.16 -6.80
N PRO A 508 2.25 1.38 -5.48
CA PRO A 508 1.10 2.11 -4.93
C PRO A 508 1.24 3.62 -5.19
N ILE A 509 0.92 4.05 -6.41
CA ILE A 509 1.07 5.44 -6.88
C ILE A 509 0.16 6.38 -6.11
N GLU A 510 -0.99 5.90 -5.66
CA GLU A 510 -1.98 6.60 -4.84
C GLU A 510 -1.45 7.02 -3.45
N GLU A 511 -0.27 6.54 -3.05
CA GLU A 511 0.39 6.92 -1.80
C GLU A 511 1.59 7.85 -2.04
N MET A 512 1.96 8.07 -3.31
CA MET A 512 3.17 8.81 -3.68
C MET A 512 2.89 10.31 -3.84
N GLU A 513 3.42 11.12 -2.93
CA GLU A 513 3.47 12.58 -3.09
C GLU A 513 4.39 12.99 -4.24
N LYS A 514 5.49 12.26 -4.42
CA LYS A 514 6.42 12.41 -5.55
C LYS A 514 6.71 11.04 -6.13
N VAL A 515 6.41 10.86 -7.41
CA VAL A 515 6.54 9.56 -8.08
C VAL A 515 8.01 9.14 -8.13
N LYS A 516 8.26 7.88 -7.77
CA LYS A 516 9.54 7.20 -7.95
C LYS A 516 9.35 5.97 -8.82
N GLN A 517 10.40 5.56 -9.53
CA GLN A 517 10.36 4.29 -10.24
C GLN A 517 10.35 3.11 -9.25
N TYR A 518 9.18 2.46 -9.09
CA TYR A 518 9.00 1.35 -8.17
C TYR A 518 9.61 0.05 -8.70
N ALA A 519 9.22 -0.36 -9.90
CA ALA A 519 9.70 -1.58 -10.53
C ALA A 519 11.00 -1.33 -11.33
N PRO A 520 11.90 -2.32 -11.41
CA PRO A 520 13.14 -2.18 -12.17
C PRO A 520 12.91 -2.13 -13.69
N LEU A 521 11.77 -2.62 -14.20
CA LEU A 521 11.43 -2.69 -15.63
C LEU A 521 12.53 -3.31 -16.52
N SER A 522 13.30 -4.23 -15.94
CA SER A 522 14.36 -4.96 -16.66
C SER A 522 13.79 -6.14 -17.44
N MET A 523 14.50 -6.60 -18.48
CA MET A 523 14.10 -7.76 -19.28
C MET A 523 13.76 -8.99 -18.40
N GLY A 524 14.61 -9.29 -17.41
CA GLY A 524 14.37 -10.41 -16.50
C GLY A 524 13.10 -10.26 -15.67
N TRP A 525 12.72 -9.02 -15.33
CA TRP A 525 11.45 -8.75 -14.64
C TRP A 525 10.26 -9.01 -15.57
N CYS A 526 10.30 -8.51 -16.82
CA CYS A 526 9.25 -8.77 -17.82
C CYS A 526 9.07 -10.26 -18.10
N VAL A 527 10.17 -10.99 -18.35
CA VAL A 527 10.14 -12.43 -18.65
C VAL A 527 9.59 -13.23 -17.47
N ASN A 528 9.96 -12.88 -16.23
CA ASN A 528 9.45 -13.57 -15.06
C ASN A 528 7.97 -13.30 -14.82
N CYS A 529 7.49 -12.08 -15.08
CA CYS A 529 6.07 -11.78 -15.09
C CYS A 529 5.34 -12.66 -16.11
N HIS A 530 5.81 -12.68 -17.37
CA HIS A 530 5.19 -13.48 -18.43
C HIS A 530 5.21 -14.99 -18.18
N ARG A 531 6.15 -15.50 -17.39
CA ARG A 531 6.20 -16.91 -16.96
C ARG A 531 5.14 -17.27 -15.92
N LYS A 532 4.67 -16.30 -15.14
CA LYS A 532 3.79 -16.51 -13.98
C LYS A 532 2.36 -16.03 -14.25
N THR A 533 2.18 -15.05 -15.11
CA THR A 533 0.86 -14.45 -15.38
C THR A 533 0.03 -15.32 -16.30
N ASP A 534 -1.15 -15.71 -15.81
CA ASP A 534 -2.17 -16.39 -16.59
C ASP A 534 -2.90 -15.43 -17.53
N VAL A 535 -3.10 -15.90 -18.76
CA VAL A 535 -3.88 -15.19 -19.78
C VAL A 535 -5.37 -15.40 -19.50
N LYS A 536 -6.18 -14.36 -19.68
CA LYS A 536 -7.64 -14.40 -19.50
C LYS A 536 -8.32 -15.09 -20.70
N PHE A 537 -8.19 -16.42 -20.78
CA PHE A 537 -8.68 -17.23 -21.91
C PHE A 537 -10.21 -17.25 -22.06
N LYS A 538 -10.96 -17.26 -20.95
CA LYS A 538 -12.42 -17.46 -20.95
C LYS A 538 -13.25 -16.30 -21.49
N GLU A 539 -12.69 -15.09 -21.47
CA GLU A 539 -13.43 -13.86 -21.76
C GLU A 539 -13.23 -13.35 -23.20
N ASN A 540 -12.26 -13.92 -23.94
CA ASN A 540 -11.87 -13.41 -25.24
C ASN A 540 -11.98 -14.49 -26.33
N LYS A 541 -12.96 -14.30 -27.22
CA LYS A 541 -13.27 -15.18 -28.36
C LYS A 541 -12.12 -15.39 -29.33
N TYR A 542 -11.11 -14.51 -29.33
CA TYR A 542 -9.89 -14.71 -30.10
C TYR A 542 -9.17 -16.01 -29.71
N TYR A 543 -9.12 -16.33 -28.41
CA TYR A 543 -8.41 -17.50 -27.92
C TYR A 543 -9.13 -18.82 -28.22
N ASP A 544 -10.44 -18.78 -28.47
CA ASP A 544 -11.23 -19.95 -28.88
C ASP A 544 -10.77 -20.47 -30.25
N GLN A 545 -10.41 -19.55 -31.15
CA GLN A 545 -10.04 -19.86 -32.53
C GLN A 545 -8.56 -20.21 -32.70
N TYR A 546 -7.66 -19.41 -32.12
CA TYR A 546 -6.21 -19.53 -32.37
C TYR A 546 -5.50 -20.48 -31.41
N PHE A 547 -6.11 -20.79 -30.27
CA PHE A 547 -5.56 -21.67 -29.24
C PHE A 547 -6.55 -22.77 -28.83
N ALA A 548 -7.31 -23.28 -29.79
CA ALA A 548 -8.33 -24.32 -29.60
C ALA A 548 -7.80 -25.54 -28.83
N LYS A 549 -6.52 -25.91 -29.05
CA LYS A 549 -5.84 -26.99 -28.31
C LYS A 549 -5.80 -26.72 -26.80
N TYR A 550 -5.40 -25.52 -26.38
CA TYR A 550 -5.32 -25.17 -24.96
C TYR A 550 -6.72 -25.08 -24.34
N HIS A 551 -7.71 -24.60 -25.09
CA HIS A 551 -9.10 -24.63 -24.67
C HIS A 551 -9.62 -26.06 -24.46
N ALA A 552 -9.33 -26.98 -25.37
CA ALA A 552 -9.68 -28.39 -25.24
C ALA A 552 -8.96 -29.03 -24.03
N GLU A 553 -7.67 -28.80 -23.86
CA GLU A 553 -6.89 -29.31 -22.71
C GLU A 553 -7.42 -28.79 -21.35
N MET A 554 -7.87 -27.54 -21.28
CA MET A 554 -8.48 -26.97 -20.09
C MET A 554 -9.88 -27.56 -19.82
N ASN A 555 -10.69 -27.74 -20.87
CA ASN A 555 -12.03 -28.36 -20.76
C ASN A 555 -11.94 -29.84 -20.36
N GLU A 556 -10.91 -30.54 -20.82
CA GLU A 556 -10.59 -31.93 -20.45
C GLU A 556 -9.90 -32.05 -19.07
N GLY A 557 -9.61 -30.93 -18.39
CA GLY A 557 -8.95 -30.92 -17.08
C GLY A 557 -7.46 -31.29 -17.10
N LYS A 558 -6.83 -31.41 -18.28
CA LYS A 558 -5.40 -31.73 -18.43
C LYS A 558 -4.48 -30.55 -18.09
N ARG A 559 -5.03 -29.34 -18.08
CA ARG A 559 -4.30 -28.08 -17.83
C ARG A 559 -5.13 -27.13 -16.98
N SER A 560 -4.54 -26.57 -15.93
CA SER A 560 -5.21 -25.63 -15.02
C SER A 560 -5.24 -24.18 -15.51
N GLY A 561 -4.30 -23.80 -16.38
CA GLY A 561 -4.16 -22.43 -16.91
C GLY A 561 -3.13 -22.34 -18.04
N VAL A 562 -3.08 -21.19 -18.69
CA VAL A 562 -2.16 -20.89 -19.79
C VAL A 562 -1.49 -19.56 -19.49
N THR A 563 -0.17 -19.59 -19.40
CA THR A 563 0.63 -18.40 -19.10
C THR A 563 0.94 -17.60 -20.37
N VAL A 564 1.37 -16.35 -20.21
CA VAL A 564 1.83 -15.52 -21.34
C VAL A 564 3.01 -16.19 -22.07
N LYS A 565 3.87 -16.91 -21.35
CA LYS A 565 4.93 -17.74 -21.95
C LYS A 565 4.38 -18.81 -22.90
N ASP A 566 3.29 -19.48 -22.54
CA ASP A 566 2.74 -20.60 -23.32
C ASP A 566 2.15 -20.17 -24.67
N ILE A 567 1.82 -18.89 -24.81
CA ILE A 567 1.35 -18.27 -26.06
C ILE A 567 2.47 -17.54 -26.84
N GLY A 568 3.73 -17.75 -26.48
CA GLY A 568 4.89 -17.16 -27.17
C GLY A 568 5.21 -15.72 -26.75
N GLY A 569 4.67 -15.24 -25.63
CA GLY A 569 4.94 -13.88 -25.12
C GLY A 569 6.37 -13.64 -24.61
N ILE A 570 7.28 -14.60 -24.78
CA ILE A 570 8.70 -14.48 -24.45
C ILE A 570 9.61 -14.61 -25.69
N ASP A 571 9.03 -14.63 -26.89
CA ASP A 571 9.79 -14.66 -28.14
C ASP A 571 10.44 -13.31 -28.42
N CYS A 572 11.68 -13.31 -28.93
CA CYS A 572 12.45 -12.08 -29.18
C CYS A 572 11.65 -11.04 -29.99
N GLN A 573 11.08 -11.47 -31.13
CA GLN A 573 10.32 -10.65 -32.08
C GLN A 573 9.05 -9.99 -31.50
N LYS A 574 8.55 -10.46 -30.35
CA LYS A 574 7.33 -9.91 -29.72
C LYS A 574 7.62 -8.68 -28.88
N CYS A 575 8.87 -8.50 -28.45
CA CYS A 575 9.29 -7.39 -27.58
C CYS A 575 10.39 -6.54 -28.21
N HIS A 576 11.17 -7.12 -29.13
CA HIS A 576 12.26 -6.48 -29.84
C HIS A 576 12.04 -6.76 -31.33
N TYR A 577 11.93 -5.69 -32.13
CA TYR A 577 11.53 -5.71 -33.55
C TYR A 577 11.93 -6.94 -34.37
#